data_AF-A0A821N665-F1
#
_entry.id   AF-A0A821N665-F1
#
_cell.length_a   1.000
_cell.length_b   1.000
_cell.length_c   1.000
_cell.angle_alpha   90.00
_cell.angle_beta   90.00
_cell.angle_gamma   90.00
#
_symmetry.space_group_name_H-M   'P 1'
#
loop_
_entity.id
_entity.type
_entity.pdbx_description
1 polymer ?
#
loop_
_entity_poly.entity_id
_entity_poly.type
_entity_poly.pdbx_seq_one_letter_code
_entity_poly.pdbx_strand_id
1 'polypeptide(L)'
;HLKNATSNYSRHLQREHKVEFDSWSKQAYKEKNNKMKQAFLEESLASPSGTEKYGSTHPRQIELAQMVFKNFIIELGLPLSITEKSAFIHAMLTVDPKFRIPCCRSITNEYLPKMYNQIMNKLKNTCLAAGFISLTFDGCADRRVRAFYAITMHYVDLTGQLRAHLLAFNHISGKIAYLMKKIRKNEKWTKEVLSWDT
;
A
#
# COMPACT_ATOMS: atom_id res chain seq x y z
N HIS A 1 10.74 -6.11 -31.51
CA HIS A 1 9.88 -7.31 -31.39
C HIS A 1 9.62 -7.78 -29.94
N LEU A 2 9.55 -6.92 -28.89
CA LEU A 2 9.20 -7.36 -27.51
C LEU A 2 8.42 -6.31 -26.71
N LYS A 3 7.41 -5.66 -27.30
CA LYS A 3 6.65 -4.60 -26.60
C LYS A 3 5.77 -5.12 -25.43
N ASN A 4 5.56 -6.44 -25.33
CA ASN A 4 4.64 -7.08 -24.37
C ASN A 4 5.28 -8.24 -23.56
N ALA A 5 6.61 -8.31 -23.44
CA ALA A 5 7.26 -9.42 -22.75
C ALA A 5 7.02 -9.37 -21.23
N THR A 6 6.59 -10.49 -20.65
CA THR A 6 6.39 -10.63 -19.20
C THR A 6 7.74 -10.70 -18.46
N SER A 7 7.78 -10.30 -17.19
CA SER A 7 9.02 -10.22 -16.39
C SER A 7 9.78 -11.55 -16.25
N ASN A 8 9.14 -12.67 -16.57
CA ASN A 8 9.77 -13.98 -16.61
C ASN A 8 10.63 -14.18 -17.87
N TYR A 9 10.18 -13.69 -19.02
CA TYR A 9 10.93 -13.82 -20.28
C TYR A 9 12.20 -12.96 -20.27
N SER A 10 12.13 -11.73 -19.75
CA SER A 10 13.32 -10.89 -19.58
C SER A 10 14.35 -11.51 -18.63
N ARG A 11 13.90 -12.25 -17.61
CA ARG A 11 14.79 -12.93 -16.66
C ARG A 11 15.45 -14.17 -17.26
N HIS A 12 14.75 -14.90 -18.13
CA HIS A 12 15.32 -16.01 -18.88
C HIS A 12 16.39 -15.53 -19.85
N LEU A 13 16.10 -14.48 -20.63
CA LEU A 13 17.08 -13.84 -21.52
C LEU A 13 18.34 -13.39 -20.77
N GLN A 14 18.17 -12.81 -19.58
CA GLN A 14 19.31 -12.38 -18.75
C GLN A 14 20.21 -13.55 -18.31
N ARG A 15 19.65 -14.75 -18.12
CA ARG A 15 20.38 -15.92 -17.61
C ARG A 15 21.02 -16.75 -18.70
N GLU A 16 20.25 -17.05 -19.75
CA GLU A 16 20.66 -17.99 -20.80
C GLU A 16 21.21 -17.28 -22.04
N HIS A 17 20.84 -16.02 -22.28
CA HIS A 17 21.14 -15.27 -23.50
C HIS A 17 21.69 -13.85 -23.21
N LYS A 18 22.80 -13.80 -22.45
CA LYS A 18 23.36 -12.55 -21.90
C LYS A 18 23.70 -11.48 -22.94
N VAL A 19 24.25 -11.86 -24.10
CA VAL A 19 24.63 -10.93 -25.17
C VAL A 19 23.41 -10.26 -25.80
N GLU A 20 22.33 -11.02 -26.01
CA GLU A 20 21.07 -10.54 -26.56
C GLU A 20 20.34 -9.65 -25.54
N PHE A 21 20.43 -9.99 -24.26
CA PHE A 21 19.90 -9.16 -23.18
C PHE A 21 20.63 -7.81 -23.07
N ASP A 22 21.96 -7.79 -23.20
CA ASP A 22 22.76 -6.58 -23.10
C ASP A 22 22.53 -5.63 -24.29
N SER A 23 22.38 -6.16 -25.51
CA SER A 23 22.03 -5.34 -26.67
C SER A 23 20.62 -4.77 -26.58
N TRP A 24 19.64 -5.59 -26.17
CA TRP A 24 18.26 -5.18 -25.95
C TRP A 24 18.15 -4.12 -24.85
N SER A 25 18.81 -4.31 -23.71
CA SER A 25 18.72 -3.37 -22.57
C SER A 25 19.29 -1.99 -22.92
N LYS A 26 20.39 -1.95 -23.67
CA LYS A 26 20.96 -0.70 -24.23
C LYS A 26 20.01 -0.01 -25.19
N GLN A 27 19.31 -0.77 -26.04
CA GLN A 27 18.33 -0.23 -26.98
C GLN A 27 17.07 0.29 -26.27
N ALA A 28 16.55 -0.46 -25.29
CA ALA A 28 15.41 -0.05 -24.47
C ALA A 28 15.72 1.21 -23.64
N TYR A 29 16.95 1.35 -23.13
CA TYR A 29 17.41 2.56 -22.45
C TYR A 29 17.45 3.78 -23.40
N LYS A 30 17.96 3.60 -24.63
CA LYS A 30 17.92 4.65 -25.67
C LYS A 30 16.49 5.05 -26.05
N GLU A 31 15.60 4.09 -26.25
CA GLU A 31 14.18 4.35 -26.57
C GLU A 31 13.45 5.06 -25.43
N LYS A 32 13.73 4.71 -24.17
CA LYS A 32 13.16 5.37 -22.99
C LYS A 32 13.63 6.82 -22.88
N ASN A 33 14.91 7.09 -23.12
CA ASN A 33 15.44 8.46 -23.15
C ASN A 33 14.88 9.28 -24.31
N ASN A 34 14.69 8.69 -25.49
CA ASN A 34 14.05 9.39 -26.62
C ASN A 34 12.55 9.64 -26.37
N LYS A 35 11.81 8.70 -25.77
CA LYS A 35 10.41 8.93 -25.37
C LYS A 35 10.27 9.96 -24.26
N MET A 36 11.18 10.00 -23.28
CA MET A 36 11.21 11.06 -22.26
C MET A 36 11.43 12.44 -22.87
N LYS A 37 12.19 12.54 -23.97
CA LYS A 37 12.34 13.80 -24.72
C LYS A 37 11.11 14.19 -25.55
N GLN A 38 10.25 13.23 -25.90
CA GLN A 38 9.10 13.47 -26.80
C GLN A 38 7.72 13.31 -26.12
N ALA A 39 7.67 13.15 -24.80
CA ALA A 39 6.43 13.06 -24.01
C ALA A 39 6.33 14.16 -22.92
N PHE A 40 6.95 15.32 -23.15
CA PHE A 40 6.87 16.48 -22.25
C PHE A 40 6.27 17.74 -22.90
N LEU A 41 5.78 17.67 -24.14
CA LEU A 41 5.15 18.82 -24.81
C LEU A 41 3.74 18.45 -25.24
N GLU A 42 2.75 18.81 -24.42
CA GLU A 42 1.78 19.88 -24.73
C GLU A 42 0.47 19.83 -23.91
N GLU A 43 0.16 18.77 -23.17
CA GLU A 43 -1.14 18.69 -22.48
C GLU A 43 -1.13 19.13 -20.99
N SER A 44 0.03 19.51 -20.45
CA SER A 44 0.13 20.02 -19.06
C SER A 44 0.35 21.53 -18.97
N LEU A 45 0.26 22.27 -20.08
CA LEU A 45 0.55 23.72 -20.13
C LEU A 45 -0.69 24.62 -20.13
N ALA A 46 -1.90 24.09 -19.96
CA ALA A 46 -3.03 24.93 -19.50
C ALA A 46 -2.94 25.18 -17.97
N SER A 47 -1.77 25.59 -17.49
CA SER A 47 -1.67 26.27 -16.21
C SER A 47 -1.88 27.76 -16.52
N PRO A 48 -2.94 28.41 -16.03
CA PRO A 48 -3.09 29.84 -16.23
C PRO A 48 -1.83 30.53 -15.68
N SER A 49 -1.29 31.43 -16.50
CA SER A 49 -0.05 32.18 -16.33
C SER A 49 0.37 32.45 -14.87
N GLY A 50 1.63 32.13 -14.53
CA GLY A 50 2.42 32.89 -13.55
C GLY A 50 2.21 32.62 -12.05
N THR A 51 1.46 31.59 -11.64
CA THR A 51 1.33 31.28 -10.21
C THR A 51 2.32 30.21 -9.74
N GLU A 52 3.32 30.63 -8.96
CA GLU A 52 4.23 29.70 -8.27
C GLU A 52 3.43 28.70 -7.42
N LYS A 53 3.79 27.42 -7.54
CA LYS A 53 3.23 26.35 -6.71
C LYS A 53 3.64 26.58 -5.25
N TYR A 54 2.82 26.10 -4.32
CA TYR A 54 3.15 26.19 -2.91
C TYR A 54 4.44 25.43 -2.56
N GLY A 55 5.24 26.03 -1.67
CA GLY A 55 6.34 25.34 -1.01
C GLY A 55 5.86 24.24 -0.06
N SER A 56 6.73 23.30 0.28
CA SER A 56 6.40 22.14 1.13
C SER A 56 5.92 22.50 2.54
N THR A 57 6.34 23.64 3.07
CA THR A 57 5.98 24.15 4.40
C THR A 57 4.75 25.06 4.41
N HIS A 58 4.19 25.38 3.24
CA HIS A 58 3.05 26.30 3.15
C HIS A 58 1.81 25.70 3.83
N PRO A 59 1.08 26.43 4.69
CA PRO A 59 -0.07 25.88 5.43
C PRO A 59 -1.12 25.25 4.52
N ARG A 60 -1.48 25.93 3.42
CA ARG A 60 -2.43 25.41 2.42
C ARG A 60 -1.97 24.13 1.74
N GLN A 61 -0.67 23.99 1.49
CA GLN A 61 -0.09 22.79 0.88
C GLN A 61 -0.21 21.59 1.83
N ILE A 62 0.07 21.82 3.11
CA ILE A 62 -0.04 20.80 4.16
C ILE A 62 -1.51 20.39 4.33
N GLU A 63 -2.43 21.36 4.39
CA GLU A 63 -3.87 21.13 4.52
C GLU A 63 -4.41 20.26 3.38
N LEU A 64 -4.16 20.65 2.13
CA LEU A 64 -4.63 19.90 0.96
C LEU A 64 -4.00 18.51 0.86
N ALA A 65 -2.70 18.38 1.15
CA ALA A 65 -2.04 17.08 1.17
C ALA A 65 -2.62 16.15 2.26
N GLN A 66 -2.93 16.70 3.44
CA GLN A 66 -3.60 15.95 4.50
C GLN A 66 -5.02 15.56 4.13
N MET A 67 -5.78 16.43 3.45
CA MET A 67 -7.12 16.12 2.95
C MET A 67 -7.07 14.97 1.94
N VAL A 68 -6.16 15.02 0.95
CA VAL A 68 -5.97 13.93 -0.02
C VAL A 68 -5.64 12.62 0.69
N PHE A 69 -4.71 12.65 1.64
CA PHE A 69 -4.30 11.44 2.33
C PHE A 69 -5.39 10.89 3.25
N LYS A 70 -5.98 11.69 4.13
CA LYS A 70 -6.98 11.23 5.09
C LYS A 70 -8.31 10.92 4.42
N ASN A 71 -8.89 11.88 3.71
CA ASN A 71 -10.27 11.76 3.26
C ASN A 71 -10.39 10.88 2.02
N PHE A 72 -9.46 10.97 1.06
CA PHE A 72 -9.57 10.19 -0.17
C PHE A 72 -8.93 8.81 -0.05
N ILE A 73 -7.72 8.72 0.51
CA ILE A 73 -7.00 7.43 0.55
C ILE A 73 -7.47 6.57 1.72
N ILE A 74 -7.61 7.14 2.92
CA ILE A 74 -7.94 6.36 4.11
C ILE A 74 -9.45 6.19 4.25
N GLU A 75 -10.23 7.27 4.34
CA GLU A 75 -11.67 7.20 4.60
C GLU A 75 -12.44 6.55 3.43
N LEU A 76 -12.14 6.91 2.18
CA LEU A 76 -12.76 6.29 1.00
C LEU A 76 -12.07 5.00 0.53
N GLY A 77 -10.93 4.61 1.14
CA GLY A 77 -10.20 3.40 0.75
C GLY A 77 -9.65 3.41 -0.68
N LEU A 78 -9.38 4.59 -1.25
CA LEU A 78 -8.88 4.70 -2.62
C LEU A 78 -7.42 4.26 -2.73
N PRO A 79 -6.99 3.68 -3.87
CA PRO A 79 -5.61 3.28 -4.08
C PRO A 79 -4.68 4.49 -4.08
N LEU A 80 -3.44 4.32 -3.58
CA LEU A 80 -2.42 5.39 -3.55
C LEU A 80 -2.14 6.00 -4.93
N SER A 81 -2.32 5.22 -6.00
CA SER A 81 -2.15 5.65 -7.39
C SER A 81 -3.24 6.61 -7.87
N ILE A 82 -4.25 6.93 -7.05
CA ILE A 82 -5.27 7.93 -7.38
C ILE A 82 -4.65 9.29 -7.64
N THR A 83 -3.57 9.64 -6.95
CA THR A 83 -2.90 10.94 -7.10
C THR A 83 -2.16 11.10 -8.43
N GLU A 84 -2.05 10.01 -9.19
CA GLU A 84 -1.44 9.97 -10.51
C GLU A 84 -2.49 9.87 -11.63
N LYS A 85 -3.79 9.85 -11.29
CA LYS A 85 -4.88 9.79 -12.28
C LYS A 85 -5.20 11.18 -12.81
N SER A 86 -5.28 11.32 -14.13
CA SER A 86 -5.53 12.60 -14.82
C SER A 86 -6.78 13.31 -14.32
N ALA A 87 -7.91 12.60 -14.19
CA ALA A 87 -9.16 13.18 -13.69
C ALA A 87 -9.03 13.71 -12.24
N PHE A 88 -8.32 12.97 -11.38
CA PHE A 88 -8.07 13.40 -10.01
C PHE A 88 -7.16 14.62 -9.96
N ILE A 89 -6.08 14.61 -10.75
CA ILE A 89 -5.15 15.75 -10.86
C ILE A 89 -5.90 16.98 -11.33
N HIS A 90 -6.72 16.86 -12.38
CA HIS A 90 -7.51 17.97 -12.89
C HIS A 90 -8.44 18.52 -11.81
N ALA A 91 -9.22 17.67 -11.13
CA ALA A 91 -10.11 18.09 -10.06
C ALA A 91 -9.36 18.82 -8.93
N MET A 92 -8.20 18.32 -8.50
CA MET A 92 -7.39 18.96 -7.45
C MET A 92 -6.82 20.31 -7.89
N LEU A 93 -6.44 20.45 -9.16
CA LEU A 93 -5.96 21.72 -9.72
C LEU A 93 -7.09 22.72 -9.97
N THR A 94 -8.33 22.25 -10.21
CA THR A 94 -9.52 23.10 -10.23
C THR A 94 -9.83 23.65 -8.84
N VAL A 95 -9.67 22.83 -7.80
CA VAL A 95 -9.84 23.25 -6.40
C VAL A 95 -8.78 24.27 -6.00
N ASP A 96 -7.52 24.01 -6.33
CA ASP A 96 -6.42 24.92 -6.05
C ASP A 96 -5.28 24.77 -7.07
N PRO A 97 -5.13 25.74 -8.00
CA PRO A 97 -4.09 25.67 -9.03
C PRO A 97 -2.66 25.70 -8.47
N LYS A 98 -2.43 26.18 -7.24
CA LYS A 98 -1.10 26.25 -6.63
C LYS A 98 -0.73 24.98 -5.88
N PHE A 99 -1.68 24.06 -5.69
CA PHE A 99 -1.45 22.81 -4.98
C PHE A 99 -0.44 21.92 -5.71
N ARG A 100 0.52 21.40 -4.94
CA ARG A 100 1.44 20.36 -5.36
C ARG A 100 0.93 19.01 -4.88
N ILE A 101 0.23 18.29 -5.76
CA ILE A 101 -0.36 17.00 -5.43
C ILE A 101 0.73 16.01 -4.99
N PRO A 102 0.57 15.32 -3.84
CA PRO A 102 1.55 14.35 -3.38
C PRO A 102 1.58 13.12 -4.28
N CYS A 103 2.79 12.68 -4.66
CA CYS A 103 2.93 11.45 -5.43
C CYS A 103 2.78 10.22 -4.52
N CYS A 104 2.47 9.07 -5.13
CA CYS A 104 2.31 7.79 -4.44
C CYS A 104 3.54 7.45 -3.57
N ARG A 105 4.75 7.77 -4.06
CA ARG A 105 6.00 7.56 -3.32
C ARG A 105 6.07 8.38 -2.03
N SER A 106 5.73 9.67 -2.09
CA SER A 106 5.70 10.52 -0.91
C SER A 106 4.69 10.00 0.11
N ILE A 107 3.50 9.61 -0.34
CA ILE A 107 2.47 9.06 0.55
C ILE A 107 2.97 7.78 1.24
N THR A 108 3.55 6.86 0.49
CA THR A 108 4.05 5.57 0.99
C THR A 108 5.21 5.74 1.96
N ASN A 109 6.16 6.63 1.68
CA ASN A 109 7.41 6.71 2.43
C ASN A 109 7.38 7.72 3.57
N GLU A 110 6.45 8.68 3.57
CA GLU A 110 6.42 9.77 4.54
C GLU A 110 5.10 9.83 5.30
N TYR A 111 3.97 10.00 4.59
CA TYR A 111 2.67 10.24 5.21
C TYR A 111 2.17 9.00 5.95
N LEU A 112 2.22 7.84 5.29
CA LEU A 112 1.71 6.59 5.84
C LEU A 112 2.50 6.12 7.07
N PRO A 113 3.84 6.07 7.06
CA PRO A 113 4.61 5.68 8.24
C PRO A 113 4.42 6.65 9.41
N LYS A 114 4.37 7.97 9.13
CA LYS A 114 4.14 8.99 10.16
C LYS A 114 2.79 8.80 10.84
N MET A 115 1.72 8.64 10.06
CA MET A 115 0.38 8.44 10.60
C MET A 115 0.25 7.09 11.33
N TYR A 116 0.81 6.02 10.77
CA TYR A 116 0.86 4.72 11.43
C TYR A 116 1.51 4.80 12.80
N ASN A 117 2.69 5.41 12.91
CA ASN A 117 3.40 5.57 14.18
C ASN A 117 2.58 6.40 15.19
N GLN A 118 1.91 7.46 14.73
CA GLN A 118 1.03 8.25 15.59
C GLN A 118 -0.13 7.42 16.13
N ILE A 119 -0.80 6.62 15.29
CA ILE A 119 -1.91 5.75 15.70
C ILE A 119 -1.41 4.66 16.64
N MET A 120 -0.31 3.99 16.31
CA MET A 120 0.27 2.94 17.15
C MET A 120 0.70 3.45 18.52
N ASN A 121 1.25 4.66 18.61
CA ASN A 121 1.59 5.26 19.90
C ASN A 121 0.33 5.56 20.72
N LYS A 122 -0.75 6.04 20.10
CA LYS A 122 -2.05 6.21 20.78
C LYS A 122 -2.61 4.88 21.27
N LEU A 123 -2.53 3.83 20.45
CA LEU A 123 -2.99 2.49 20.82
C LEU A 123 -2.17 1.93 21.98
N LYS A 124 -0.85 2.10 22.00
CA LYS A 124 0.00 1.71 23.14
C LYS A 124 -0.44 2.38 24.43
N ASN A 125 -0.67 3.70 24.41
CA ASN A 125 -1.15 4.42 25.59
C ASN A 125 -2.53 3.93 26.04
N THR A 126 -3.39 3.58 25.07
CA THR A 126 -4.70 3.00 25.34
C THR A 126 -4.58 1.62 25.99
N CYS A 127 -3.69 0.75 25.49
CA CYS A 127 -3.40 -0.54 26.10
C CYS A 127 -2.91 -0.41 27.55
N LEU A 128 -2.04 0.56 27.81
CA LEU A 128 -1.48 0.78 29.16
C LEU A 128 -2.51 1.35 30.14
N ALA A 129 -3.47 2.14 29.65
CA ALA A 129 -4.52 2.73 30.46
C ALA A 129 -5.71 1.79 30.70
N ALA A 130 -5.92 0.80 29.82
CA ALA A 130 -7.02 -0.15 29.93
C ALA A 130 -6.75 -1.15 31.08
N GLY A 131 -7.71 -1.30 32.00
CA GLY A 131 -7.60 -2.29 33.08
C GLY A 131 -7.68 -3.73 32.58
N PHE A 132 -8.48 -3.97 31.54
CA PHE A 132 -8.62 -5.28 30.91
C PHE A 132 -8.67 -5.11 29.39
N ILE A 133 -7.98 -6.01 28.69
CA ILE A 133 -8.02 -6.14 27.24
C ILE A 133 -8.25 -7.60 26.87
N SER A 134 -8.93 -7.82 25.75
CA SER A 134 -9.04 -9.12 25.10
C SER A 134 -8.35 -9.07 23.75
N LEU A 135 -7.65 -10.14 23.38
CA LEU A 135 -6.97 -10.26 22.10
C LEU A 135 -7.60 -11.39 21.29
N THR A 136 -7.98 -11.11 20.05
CA THR A 136 -8.43 -12.11 19.09
C THR A 136 -7.36 -12.30 18.02
N PHE A 137 -6.97 -13.54 17.79
CA PHE A 137 -6.11 -13.94 16.68
C PHE A 137 -6.96 -14.56 15.57
N ASP A 138 -6.88 -14.01 14.36
CA ASP A 138 -7.53 -14.56 13.16
C ASP A 138 -6.46 -14.94 12.14
N GLY A 139 -6.43 -16.20 11.72
CA GLY A 139 -5.50 -16.73 10.73
C GLY A 139 -6.26 -17.12 9.46
N CYS A 140 -5.89 -16.53 8.33
CA CYS A 140 -6.55 -16.81 7.05
C CYS A 140 -5.53 -17.15 5.95
N ALA A 141 -5.99 -17.89 4.94
CA ALA A 141 -5.19 -18.18 3.75
C ALA A 141 -5.94 -17.80 2.49
N ASP A 142 -5.29 -17.09 1.58
CA ASP A 142 -5.89 -16.67 0.32
C ASP A 142 -5.97 -17.82 -0.71
N ARG A 143 -6.56 -17.56 -1.88
CA ARG A 143 -6.67 -18.54 -2.97
C ARG A 143 -5.31 -18.96 -3.56
N ARG A 144 -4.27 -18.14 -3.38
CA ARG A 144 -2.88 -18.45 -3.77
C ARG A 144 -2.13 -19.14 -2.63
N VAL A 145 -2.86 -19.54 -1.58
CA VAL A 145 -2.39 -20.21 -0.38
C VAL A 145 -1.37 -19.38 0.42
N ARG A 146 -1.38 -18.06 0.25
CA ARG A 146 -0.63 -17.14 1.11
C ARG A 146 -1.37 -17.05 2.43
N ALA A 147 -0.67 -17.34 3.52
CA ALA A 147 -1.24 -17.29 4.86
C ALA A 147 -1.01 -15.90 5.46
N PHE A 148 -1.97 -15.43 6.22
CA PHE A 148 -1.97 -14.16 6.93
C PHE A 148 -2.48 -14.39 8.34
N TYR A 149 -2.07 -13.53 9.26
CA TYR A 149 -2.72 -13.43 10.56
C TYR A 149 -3.03 -11.98 10.89
N ALA A 150 -4.09 -11.81 11.66
CA ALA A 150 -4.53 -10.58 12.25
C ALA A 150 -4.57 -10.74 13.78
N ILE A 151 -4.12 -9.72 14.50
CA ILE A 151 -4.34 -9.60 15.95
C ILE A 151 -5.17 -8.36 16.18
N THR A 152 -6.35 -8.54 16.77
CA THR A 152 -7.26 -7.44 17.11
C THR A 152 -7.40 -7.36 18.63
N MET A 153 -7.21 -6.17 19.17
CA MET A 153 -7.46 -5.86 20.57
C MET A 153 -8.88 -5.37 20.76
N HIS A 154 -9.54 -5.85 21.79
CA HIS A 154 -10.86 -5.43 22.23
C HIS A 154 -10.77 -4.93 23.66
N TYR A 155 -11.43 -3.81 23.95
CA TYR A 155 -11.52 -3.26 25.31
C TYR A 155 -12.80 -2.44 25.46
N VAL A 156 -13.24 -2.24 26.69
CA VAL A 156 -14.35 -1.32 27.01
C VAL A 156 -13.73 0.01 27.43
N ASP A 157 -14.13 1.09 26.77
CA ASP A 157 -13.65 2.43 27.11
C ASP A 157 -14.34 3.01 28.35
N LEU A 158 -13.92 4.21 28.77
CA LEU A 158 -14.50 4.90 29.92
C LEU A 158 -15.97 5.30 29.74
N THR A 159 -16.48 5.28 28.49
CA THR A 159 -17.88 5.55 28.18
C THR A 159 -18.73 4.27 28.18
N GLY A 160 -18.13 3.12 28.49
CA GLY A 160 -18.79 1.82 28.47
C GLY A 160 -18.94 1.22 27.07
N GLN A 161 -18.28 1.79 26.05
CA GLN A 161 -18.37 1.30 24.68
C GLN A 161 -17.28 0.28 24.38
N LEU A 162 -17.67 -0.84 23.76
CA LEU A 162 -16.74 -1.82 23.24
C LEU A 162 -16.00 -1.24 22.02
N ARG A 163 -14.67 -1.24 22.09
CA ARG A 163 -13.79 -0.80 21.01
C ARG A 163 -12.90 -1.93 20.54
N ALA A 164 -12.65 -1.95 19.23
CA ALA A 164 -11.78 -2.92 18.58
C ALA A 164 -10.73 -2.21 17.73
N HIS A 165 -9.47 -2.64 17.84
CA HIS A 165 -8.35 -2.11 17.06
C HIS A 165 -7.45 -3.22 16.55
N LEU A 166 -7.19 -3.22 15.25
CA LEU A 166 -6.24 -4.12 14.60
C LEU A 166 -4.81 -3.71 14.98
N LEU A 167 -4.13 -4.56 15.76
CA LEU A 167 -2.75 -4.32 16.22
C LEU A 167 -1.71 -4.82 15.22
N ALA A 168 -2.01 -5.92 14.53
CA ALA A 168 -1.11 -6.51 13.56
C ALA A 168 -1.90 -7.17 12.44
N PHE A 169 -1.41 -7.02 11.21
CA PHE A 169 -1.87 -7.78 10.05
C PHE A 169 -0.65 -8.12 9.19
N ASN A 170 -0.23 -9.38 9.23
CA ASN A 170 1.04 -9.78 8.63
C ASN A 170 0.89 -11.04 7.78
N HIS A 171 1.68 -11.10 6.72
CA HIS A 171 1.85 -12.31 5.93
C HIS A 171 2.72 -13.32 6.68
N ILE A 172 2.24 -14.56 6.76
CA ILE A 172 2.99 -15.70 7.29
C ILE A 172 3.81 -16.29 6.15
N SER A 173 5.13 -16.31 6.31
CA SER A 173 6.06 -16.98 5.40
C SER A 173 6.67 -18.24 6.03
N GLY A 174 7.34 -19.07 5.22
CA GLY A 174 8.10 -20.22 5.71
C GLY A 174 7.25 -21.45 6.10
N LYS A 175 7.77 -22.26 7.03
CA LYS A 175 7.21 -23.57 7.41
C LYS A 175 5.77 -23.50 7.95
N ILE A 176 5.43 -22.44 8.69
CA ILE A 176 4.08 -22.23 9.24
C ILE A 176 3.07 -22.00 8.11
N ALA A 177 3.46 -21.21 7.10
CA ALA A 177 2.64 -21.03 5.91
C ALA A 177 2.36 -22.38 5.23
N TYR A 178 3.39 -23.22 5.06
CA TYR A 178 3.28 -24.57 4.48
C TYR A 178 2.33 -25.48 5.27
N LEU A 179 2.39 -25.46 6.61
CA LEU A 179 1.46 -26.22 7.46
C LEU A 179 0.02 -25.76 7.27
N MET A 180 -0.24 -24.44 7.25
CA MET A 180 -1.58 -23.91 6.96
C MET A 180 -2.05 -24.26 5.54
N LYS A 181 -1.14 -24.29 4.54
CA LYS A 181 -1.45 -24.79 3.18
C LYS A 181 -1.90 -26.25 3.21
N LYS A 182 -1.21 -27.08 4.01
CA LYS A 182 -1.46 -28.52 4.13
C LYS A 182 -2.79 -28.78 4.85
N ILE A 183 -3.07 -28.05 5.93
CA ILE A 183 -4.35 -28.12 6.67
C ILE A 183 -5.52 -27.77 5.75
N ARG A 184 -5.45 -26.64 5.03
CA ARG A 184 -6.52 -26.22 4.12
C ARG A 184 -6.75 -27.18 2.93
N LYS A 185 -5.69 -27.84 2.44
CA LYS A 185 -5.82 -28.86 1.38
C LYS A 185 -6.33 -30.21 1.89
N ASN A 186 -6.12 -30.51 3.17
CA ASN A 186 -6.59 -31.74 3.82
C ASN A 186 -7.94 -31.49 4.51
N GLU A 187 -8.98 -31.25 3.71
CA GLU A 187 -10.39 -31.08 4.12
C GLU A 187 -11.02 -32.35 4.78
N LYS A 188 -10.20 -33.27 5.29
CA LYS A 188 -10.60 -34.56 5.90
C LYS A 188 -10.35 -34.67 7.40
N TRP A 189 -10.01 -33.59 8.09
CA TRP A 189 -9.82 -33.63 9.54
C TRP A 189 -11.02 -33.04 10.30
N THR A 190 -12.14 -33.75 10.30
CA THR A 190 -13.26 -33.52 11.24
C THR A 190 -13.41 -34.64 12.28
N LYS A 191 -12.44 -35.54 12.45
CA LYS A 191 -12.58 -36.64 13.42
C LYS A 191 -11.44 -36.93 14.41
N GLU A 192 -10.24 -36.36 14.28
CA GLU A 192 -9.11 -36.75 15.18
C GLU A 192 -8.72 -35.73 16.26
N VAL A 193 -9.45 -34.60 16.42
CA VAL A 193 -9.15 -33.63 17.51
C VAL A 193 -10.00 -33.87 18.77
N LEU A 194 -10.87 -34.89 18.79
CA LEU A 194 -11.68 -35.26 19.97
C LEU A 194 -11.10 -36.43 20.79
N SER A 195 -9.87 -36.88 20.55
CA SER A 195 -9.27 -37.97 21.32
C SER A 195 -8.09 -37.56 22.20
N TRP A 196 -7.93 -36.27 22.49
CA TRP A 196 -7.07 -35.79 23.57
C TRP A 196 -7.94 -35.35 24.75
N ASP A 197 -8.71 -36.30 25.29
CA ASP A 197 -9.25 -36.31 26.66
C ASP A 197 -9.80 -37.73 26.94
N THR A 198 -8.89 -38.62 27.34
CA THR A 198 -9.09 -39.74 28.27
C THR A 198 -7.77 -40.04 28.93
#